data_AF-A0A8J3UW55-F1
#
_entry.id   AF-A0A8J3UW55-F1
#
_cell.length_a   1.000
_cell.length_b   1.000
_cell.length_c   1.000
_cell.angle_alpha   90.00
_cell.angle_beta   90.00
_cell.angle_gamma   90.00
#
_symmetry.space_group_name_H-M   'P 1'
#
loop_
_entity.id
_entity.type
_entity.pdbx_description
1 polymer ?
#
loop_
_entity_poly.entity_id
_entity_poly.type
_entity_poly.pdbx_seq_one_letter_code
_entity_poly.pdbx_strand_id
1 'polypeptide(L)'
;MKKAGIDSAPRRHGPTWGEFLSAQAHRIISCDFLHVDTVLLQRLYVLVFMEHRTRRLHVAGVTATPTGPWVAQQARNLAIDLGARMDTLRFVIRDRDAKYTQAFDAVFHAEDVRVILAPPRAPRANAICERLVGTLRRELLDRILILGTGHLRRVLAEYAVHYNAHRPHQALNQRHPDSDPTKPTPIVDLTDRRIKRRPVLGGLINEYEAA
;
A
#
# COMPACT_ATOMS: atom_id res chain seq x y z
N MET A 1 3.00 48.01 11.87
CA MET A 1 1.82 47.10 11.96
C MET A 1 1.55 46.54 13.36
N LYS A 2 2.54 46.15 14.19
CA LYS A 2 2.30 45.73 15.60
C LYS A 2 1.97 46.86 16.61
N LYS A 3 2.00 48.12 16.19
CA LYS A 3 1.66 49.30 17.02
C LYS A 3 0.19 49.75 16.89
N ALA A 4 -0.66 49.02 16.16
CA ALA A 4 -2.01 49.48 15.79
C ALA A 4 -3.17 48.63 16.37
N GLY A 5 -2.93 47.68 17.26
CA GLY A 5 -4.02 46.94 17.94
C GLY A 5 -4.93 46.10 17.01
N ILE A 6 -4.47 45.77 15.80
CA ILE A 6 -5.19 44.90 14.88
C ILE A 6 -4.83 43.46 15.22
N ASP A 7 -5.83 42.66 15.62
CA ASP A 7 -5.68 41.23 15.83
C ASP A 7 -5.13 40.57 14.56
N SER A 8 -4.15 39.66 14.74
CA SER A 8 -3.61 38.89 13.63
C SER A 8 -4.73 38.08 12.96
N ALA A 9 -4.98 38.36 11.68
CA ALA A 9 -5.98 37.68 10.87
C ALA A 9 -5.92 36.13 11.01
N PRO A 10 -7.05 35.42 10.90
CA PRO A 10 -7.09 33.96 10.98
C PRO A 10 -6.11 33.33 9.95
N ARG A 11 -5.39 32.29 10.38
CA ARG A 11 -4.30 31.56 9.68
C ARG A 11 -4.33 31.67 8.14
N ARG A 12 -3.26 32.24 7.56
CA ARG A 12 -3.05 32.39 6.09
C ARG A 12 -2.52 31.14 5.36
N HIS A 13 -2.15 30.06 6.06
CA HIS A 13 -1.58 28.86 5.43
C HIS A 13 -2.32 27.60 5.90
N GLY A 14 -2.90 26.87 4.94
CA GLY A 14 -3.45 25.54 5.18
C GLY A 14 -2.35 24.52 5.55
N PRO A 15 -2.71 23.31 6.00
CA PRO A 15 -1.74 22.30 6.37
C PRO A 15 -0.83 21.96 5.18
N THR A 16 0.44 21.68 5.46
CA THR A 16 1.35 21.08 4.48
C THR A 16 0.80 19.73 4.01
N TRP A 17 1.25 19.26 2.84
CA TRP A 17 0.85 17.95 2.34
C TRP A 17 1.15 16.81 3.33
N GLY A 18 2.28 16.90 4.04
CA GLY A 18 2.64 15.94 5.09
C GLY A 18 1.68 15.95 6.28
N GLU A 19 1.28 17.15 6.74
CA GLU A 19 0.30 17.30 7.82
C GLU A 19 -1.09 16.80 7.40
N PHE A 20 -1.51 17.10 6.17
CA PHE A 20 -2.75 16.57 5.60
C PHE A 20 -2.74 15.03 5.58
N LEU A 21 -1.69 14.44 5.00
CA LEU A 21 -1.54 12.99 4.92
C LEU A 21 -1.54 12.37 6.31
N SER A 22 -0.81 12.93 7.28
CA SER A 22 -0.75 12.39 8.64
C SER A 22 -2.12 12.43 9.34
N ALA A 23 -2.80 13.59 9.29
CA ALA A 23 -4.09 13.79 9.93
C ALA A 23 -5.19 12.89 9.33
N GLN A 24 -5.16 12.70 8.01
CA GLN A 24 -6.18 11.97 7.27
C GLN A 24 -5.78 10.54 6.91
N ALA A 25 -4.59 10.06 7.28
CA ALA A 25 -4.03 8.78 6.83
C ALA A 25 -4.97 7.58 6.98
N HIS A 26 -5.83 7.58 8.01
CA HIS A 26 -6.78 6.49 8.26
C HIS A 26 -7.93 6.42 7.24
N ARG A 27 -8.11 7.48 6.46
CA ARG A 27 -9.14 7.62 5.42
C ARG A 27 -8.57 7.56 4.01
N ILE A 28 -7.27 7.29 3.87
CA ILE A 28 -6.56 7.35 2.60
C ILE A 28 -6.06 5.96 2.23
N ILE A 29 -6.42 5.54 1.03
CA ILE A 29 -5.76 4.45 0.32
C ILE A 29 -5.07 5.01 -0.92
N SER A 30 -3.95 4.45 -1.32
CA SER A 30 -3.31 4.79 -2.59
C SER A 30 -3.11 3.57 -3.45
N CYS A 31 -3.08 3.73 -4.77
CA CYS A 31 -2.75 2.66 -5.69
C CYS A 31 -1.64 3.04 -6.66
N ASP A 32 -0.99 2.01 -7.18
CA ASP A 32 0.02 2.15 -8.22
C ASP A 32 0.14 0.85 -9.02
N PHE A 33 0.70 0.96 -10.22
CA PHE A 33 1.10 -0.17 -11.04
C PHE A 33 2.60 -0.43 -10.91
N LEU A 34 2.95 -1.71 -10.92
CA LEU A 34 4.30 -2.15 -11.24
C LEU A 34 4.25 -3.20 -12.34
N HIS A 35 5.37 -3.40 -13.00
CA HIS A 35 5.52 -4.47 -13.98
C HIS A 35 6.71 -5.36 -13.65
N VAL A 36 6.61 -6.61 -14.12
CA VAL A 36 7.66 -7.63 -14.02
C VAL A 36 7.73 -8.35 -15.35
N ASP A 37 8.96 -8.56 -15.83
CA ASP A 37 9.21 -9.33 -17.05
C ASP A 37 9.48 -10.79 -16.66
N THR A 38 8.80 -11.72 -17.32
CA THR A 38 8.93 -13.16 -17.06
C THR A 38 10.18 -13.73 -17.71
N VAL A 39 10.56 -14.96 -17.36
CA VAL A 39 11.66 -15.69 -18.03
C VAL A 39 11.43 -15.89 -19.54
N LEU A 40 10.16 -15.84 -19.99
CA LEU A 40 9.77 -15.88 -21.40
C LEU A 40 9.62 -14.48 -22.01
N LEU A 41 10.17 -13.44 -21.35
CA LEU A 41 10.16 -12.04 -21.77
C LEU A 41 8.76 -11.43 -21.96
N GLN A 42 7.72 -12.08 -21.43
CA GLN A 42 6.38 -11.50 -21.34
C GLN A 42 6.33 -10.51 -20.17
N ARG A 43 5.87 -9.28 -20.45
CA ARG A 43 5.60 -8.27 -19.42
C ARG A 43 4.26 -8.52 -18.73
N LEU A 44 4.28 -8.57 -17.40
CA LEU A 44 3.10 -8.64 -16.55
C LEU A 44 2.98 -7.37 -15.72
N TYR A 45 1.75 -6.90 -15.54
CA TYR A 45 1.39 -5.76 -14.72
C TYR A 45 0.71 -6.24 -13.44
N VAL A 46 1.02 -5.57 -12.34
CA VAL A 46 0.46 -5.81 -11.02
C VAL A 46 -0.15 -4.50 -10.53
N LEU A 47 -1.42 -4.56 -10.14
CA LEU A 47 -2.07 -3.44 -9.44
C LEU A 47 -2.01 -3.69 -7.94
N VAL A 48 -1.49 -2.70 -7.20
CA VAL A 48 -1.44 -2.75 -5.74
C VAL A 48 -2.17 -1.55 -5.14
N PHE A 49 -2.76 -1.77 -3.96
CA PHE A 49 -3.27 -0.71 -3.11
C PHE A 49 -2.57 -0.74 -1.75
N MET A 50 -2.49 0.42 -1.12
CA MET A 50 -1.79 0.62 0.13
C MET A 50 -2.58 1.56 1.02
N GLU A 51 -3.00 1.07 2.19
CA GLU A 51 -3.60 1.91 3.22
C GLU A 51 -2.53 2.81 3.86
N HIS A 52 -2.78 4.12 3.94
CA HIS A 52 -1.76 5.07 4.40
C HIS A 52 -1.46 4.95 5.88
N ARG A 53 -2.48 4.74 6.71
CA ARG A 53 -2.33 4.63 8.17
C ARG A 53 -1.68 3.32 8.59
N THR A 54 -2.31 2.21 8.21
CA THR A 54 -1.94 0.85 8.66
C THR A 54 -0.76 0.29 7.89
N ARG A 55 -0.42 0.90 6.74
CA ARG A 55 0.55 0.36 5.80
C ARG A 55 0.16 -1.03 5.30
N ARG A 56 -1.14 -1.35 5.28
CA ARG A 56 -1.61 -2.64 4.78
C ARG A 56 -1.54 -2.66 3.24
N LEU A 57 -0.81 -3.64 2.72
CA LEU A 57 -0.71 -3.92 1.29
C LEU A 57 -1.89 -4.77 0.85
N HIS A 58 -2.49 -4.40 -0.27
CA HIS A 58 -3.47 -5.19 -1.00
C HIS A 58 -2.96 -5.43 -2.42
N VAL A 59 -2.74 -6.68 -2.80
CA VAL A 59 -2.41 -7.05 -4.18
C VAL A 59 -3.72 -7.31 -4.90
N ALA A 60 -4.16 -6.38 -5.74
CA ALA A 60 -5.48 -6.47 -6.36
C ALA A 60 -5.50 -7.48 -7.51
N GLY A 61 -4.46 -7.51 -8.34
CA GLY A 61 -4.40 -8.48 -9.43
C GLY A 61 -3.13 -8.40 -10.28
N VAL A 62 -2.96 -9.44 -11.11
CA VAL A 62 -1.87 -9.58 -12.08
C VAL A 62 -2.47 -9.85 -13.47
N THR A 63 -1.99 -9.16 -14.49
CA THR A 63 -2.43 -9.32 -15.88
C THR A 63 -1.33 -8.96 -16.89
N ALA A 64 -1.35 -9.57 -18.07
CA ALA A 64 -0.53 -9.12 -19.19
C ALA A 64 -1.16 -7.91 -19.92
N THR A 65 -2.46 -7.68 -19.70
CA THR A 65 -3.27 -6.72 -20.46
C THR A 65 -4.10 -5.89 -19.47
N PRO A 66 -3.55 -4.80 -18.91
CA PRO A 66 -4.23 -3.98 -17.90
C PRO A 66 -5.24 -3.03 -18.55
N THR A 67 -6.33 -3.59 -19.09
CA THR A 67 -7.40 -2.81 -19.73
C THR A 67 -8.24 -2.07 -18.70
N GLY A 68 -8.83 -0.94 -19.07
CA GLY A 68 -9.72 -0.16 -18.20
C GLY A 68 -10.79 -1.01 -17.48
N PRO A 69 -11.54 -1.90 -18.18
CA PRO A 69 -12.50 -2.80 -17.54
C PRO A 69 -11.88 -3.73 -16.50
N TRP A 70 -10.68 -4.27 -16.79
CA TRP A 70 -9.97 -5.12 -15.84
C TRP A 70 -9.55 -4.35 -14.58
N VAL A 71 -9.03 -3.12 -14.75
CA VAL A 71 -8.60 -2.23 -13.65
C VAL A 71 -9.81 -1.84 -12.78
N ALA A 72 -10.94 -1.47 -13.39
CA ALA A 72 -12.19 -1.20 -12.69
C ALA A 72 -12.71 -2.42 -11.92
N GLN A 73 -12.58 -3.63 -12.48
CA GLN A 73 -12.96 -4.85 -11.77
C GLN A 73 -12.07 -5.10 -10.55
N GLN A 74 -10.77 -4.81 -10.63
CA GLN A 74 -9.88 -4.94 -9.47
C GLN A 74 -10.25 -3.95 -8.35
N ALA A 75 -10.68 -2.72 -8.70
CA ALA A 75 -11.22 -1.78 -7.71
C ALA A 75 -12.50 -2.30 -7.04
N ARG A 76 -13.42 -2.91 -7.81
CA ARG A 76 -14.63 -3.52 -7.24
C ARG A 76 -14.31 -4.66 -6.29
N ASN A 77 -13.39 -5.53 -6.69
CA ASN A 77 -12.94 -6.64 -5.83
C ASN A 77 -12.35 -6.10 -4.52
N LEU A 78 -11.52 -5.05 -4.59
CA LEU A 78 -10.98 -4.40 -3.39
C LEU A 78 -12.09 -3.83 -2.49
N ALA A 79 -13.08 -3.14 -3.05
CA ALA A 79 -14.20 -2.60 -2.27
C ALA A 79 -14.95 -3.72 -1.52
N ILE A 80 -15.21 -4.85 -2.20
CA ILE A 80 -15.81 -6.04 -1.58
C ILE A 80 -14.91 -6.60 -0.46
N ASP A 81 -13.60 -6.74 -0.70
CA ASP A 81 -12.65 -7.29 0.28
C ASP A 81 -12.46 -6.37 1.51
N LEU A 82 -12.60 -5.05 1.33
CA LEU A 82 -12.57 -4.10 2.44
C LEU A 82 -13.85 -4.17 3.28
N GLY A 83 -15.00 -4.47 2.66
CA GLY A 83 -16.30 -4.55 3.32
C GLY A 83 -16.59 -3.26 4.11
N ALA A 84 -17.00 -3.40 5.38
CA ALA A 84 -17.28 -2.25 6.26
C ALA A 84 -16.09 -1.29 6.47
N ARG A 85 -14.85 -1.70 6.15
CA ARG A 85 -13.71 -0.77 6.20
C ARG A 85 -13.75 0.25 5.06
N MET A 86 -14.44 -0.05 3.96
CA MET A 86 -14.62 0.89 2.85
C MET A 86 -15.28 2.19 3.34
N ASP A 87 -16.24 2.10 4.26
CA ASP A 87 -16.94 3.24 4.88
C ASP A 87 -16.02 4.19 5.65
N THR A 88 -14.81 3.75 6.00
CA THR A 88 -13.82 4.57 6.69
C THR A 88 -12.95 5.37 5.73
N LEU A 89 -12.88 4.95 4.46
CA LEU A 89 -12.12 5.63 3.44
C LEU A 89 -12.87 6.88 2.95
N ARG A 90 -12.11 7.92 2.63
CA ARG A 90 -12.63 9.16 2.03
C ARG A 90 -11.84 9.55 0.79
N PHE A 91 -10.62 9.06 0.65
CA PHE A 91 -9.76 9.40 -0.46
C PHE A 91 -9.05 8.16 -1.02
N VAL A 92 -9.05 8.04 -2.35
CA VAL A 92 -8.11 7.19 -3.08
C VAL A 92 -7.12 8.06 -3.83
N ILE A 93 -5.82 7.83 -3.63
CA ILE A 93 -4.75 8.52 -4.36
C ILE A 93 -4.24 7.60 -5.48
N ARG A 94 -4.19 8.13 -6.70
CA ARG A 94 -3.58 7.43 -7.83
C ARG A 94 -2.77 8.39 -8.69
N ASP A 95 -1.88 7.85 -9.51
CA ASP A 95 -1.23 8.64 -10.54
C ASP A 95 -2.16 8.89 -11.74
N ARG A 96 -1.61 9.47 -12.81
CA ARG A 96 -2.35 9.83 -14.03
C ARG A 96 -2.19 8.78 -15.15
N ASP A 97 -1.77 7.56 -14.85
CA ASP A 97 -1.62 6.51 -15.87
C ASP A 97 -2.97 6.27 -16.58
N ALA A 98 -2.93 6.17 -17.92
CA ALA A 98 -4.10 5.98 -18.76
C ALA A 98 -4.86 4.67 -18.49
N LYS A 99 -4.24 3.71 -17.79
CA LYS A 99 -4.91 2.49 -17.29
C LYS A 99 -6.05 2.80 -16.32
N TYR A 100 -5.98 3.90 -15.59
CA TYR A 100 -7.03 4.37 -14.70
C TYR A 100 -8.09 5.15 -15.48
N THR A 101 -9.19 4.48 -15.78
CA THR A 101 -10.31 5.06 -16.56
C THR A 101 -11.39 5.64 -15.66
N GLN A 102 -12.35 6.36 -16.25
CA GLN A 102 -13.53 6.83 -15.52
C GLN A 102 -14.31 5.69 -14.85
N ALA A 103 -14.32 4.50 -15.45
CA ALA A 103 -14.97 3.33 -14.85
C ALA A 103 -14.27 2.87 -13.56
N PHE A 104 -12.97 3.07 -13.44
CA PHE A 104 -12.24 2.82 -12.19
C PHE A 104 -12.64 3.86 -11.13
N ASP A 105 -12.62 5.14 -11.49
CA ASP A 105 -12.98 6.22 -10.56
C ASP A 105 -14.43 6.09 -10.06
N ALA A 106 -15.35 5.67 -10.95
CA ALA A 106 -16.76 5.45 -10.63
C ALA A 106 -16.99 4.42 -9.51
N VAL A 107 -16.11 3.42 -9.37
CA VAL A 107 -16.21 2.44 -8.26
C VAL A 107 -16.05 3.13 -6.92
N PHE A 108 -15.07 4.03 -6.80
CA PHE A 108 -14.84 4.77 -5.56
C PHE A 108 -15.90 5.83 -5.33
N HIS A 109 -16.36 6.49 -6.38
CA HIS A 109 -17.44 7.48 -6.28
C HIS A 109 -18.76 6.87 -5.81
N ALA A 110 -19.07 5.63 -6.17
CA ALA A 110 -20.26 4.92 -5.69
C ALA A 110 -20.23 4.67 -4.17
N GLU A 111 -19.03 4.65 -3.57
CA GLU A 111 -18.79 4.45 -2.14
C GLU A 111 -18.47 5.77 -1.42
N ASP A 112 -18.83 6.93 -2.00
CA ASP A 112 -18.52 8.27 -1.49
C ASP A 112 -17.01 8.54 -1.24
N VAL A 113 -16.14 7.79 -1.93
CA VAL A 113 -14.69 7.96 -1.89
C VAL A 113 -14.24 8.89 -3.01
N ARG A 114 -13.53 9.96 -2.64
CA ARG A 114 -13.00 10.94 -3.59
C ARG A 114 -11.69 10.45 -4.20
N VAL A 115 -11.61 10.45 -5.52
CA VAL A 115 -10.35 10.23 -6.24
C VAL A 115 -9.49 11.50 -6.23
N ILE A 116 -8.25 11.36 -5.76
CA ILE A 116 -7.22 12.39 -5.80
C ILE A 116 -6.14 11.96 -6.80
N LEU A 117 -5.97 12.75 -7.85
CA LEU A 117 -4.89 12.56 -8.80
C LEU A 117 -3.60 13.15 -8.24
N ALA A 118 -2.52 12.38 -8.28
CA ALA A 118 -1.18 12.90 -8.03
C ALA A 118 -0.95 14.13 -8.95
N PRO A 119 -0.52 15.28 -8.39
CA PRO A 119 -0.20 16.44 -9.20
C PRO A 119 0.91 16.11 -10.19
N PRO A 120 0.87 16.66 -11.42
CA PRO A 120 1.95 16.48 -12.38
C PRO A 120 3.29 16.88 -11.75
N ARG A 121 4.32 16.04 -11.90
CA ARG A 121 5.68 16.29 -11.40
C ARG A 121 5.77 16.41 -9.87
N ALA A 122 4.80 15.84 -9.14
CA ALA A 122 4.83 15.74 -7.68
C ALA A 122 4.92 14.26 -7.24
N PRO A 123 6.09 13.60 -7.40
CA PRO A 123 6.26 12.18 -7.02
C PRO A 123 5.93 11.93 -5.54
N ARG A 124 6.09 12.97 -4.70
CA ARG A 124 5.73 12.90 -3.27
C ARG A 124 4.24 12.67 -3.00
N ALA A 125 3.35 12.91 -3.95
CA ALA A 125 1.91 12.73 -3.74
C ALA A 125 1.51 11.26 -3.58
N ASN A 126 2.20 10.33 -4.28
CA ASN A 126 1.99 8.89 -4.15
C ASN A 126 3.17 8.15 -3.49
N ALA A 127 4.07 8.87 -2.82
CA ALA A 127 5.33 8.33 -2.31
C ALA A 127 5.19 7.13 -1.35
N ILE A 128 4.02 6.94 -0.72
CA ILE A 128 3.77 5.76 0.11
C ILE A 128 3.62 4.51 -0.76
N CYS A 129 2.82 4.59 -1.83
CA CYS A 129 2.64 3.49 -2.78
C CYS A 129 3.90 3.26 -3.61
N GLU A 130 4.56 4.33 -4.07
CA GLU A 130 5.83 4.22 -4.81
C GLU A 130 6.93 3.55 -3.96
N ARG A 131 7.00 3.87 -2.66
CA ARG A 131 7.93 3.20 -1.74
C ARG A 131 7.61 1.71 -1.61
N LEU A 132 6.33 1.35 -1.51
CA LEU A 132 5.87 -0.04 -1.52
C LEU A 132 6.31 -0.76 -2.81
N VAL A 133 6.11 -0.15 -3.98
CA VAL A 133 6.57 -0.72 -5.26
C VAL A 133 8.08 -0.99 -5.25
N GLY A 134 8.87 -0.03 -4.76
CA GLY A 134 10.31 -0.22 -4.58
C GLY A 134 10.66 -1.35 -3.60
N THR A 135 9.87 -1.53 -2.54
CA THR A 135 10.04 -2.64 -1.58
C THR A 135 9.74 -3.99 -2.24
N LEU A 136 8.64 -4.10 -2.98
CA LEU A 136 8.29 -5.31 -3.74
C LEU A 136 9.41 -5.67 -4.73
N ARG A 137 9.99 -4.70 -5.43
CA ARG A 137 11.13 -4.93 -6.32
C ARG A 137 12.34 -5.49 -5.56
N ARG A 138 12.84 -4.74 -4.57
CA ARG A 138 14.09 -5.07 -3.86
C ARG A 138 14.04 -6.36 -3.04
N GLU A 139 12.88 -6.68 -2.45
CA GLU A 139 12.74 -7.83 -1.55
C GLU A 139 12.25 -9.08 -2.26
N LEU A 140 11.53 -8.94 -3.37
CA LEU A 140 10.83 -10.05 -4.02
C LEU A 140 11.17 -10.16 -5.51
N LEU A 141 10.78 -9.16 -6.30
CA LEU A 141 10.65 -9.31 -7.76
C LEU A 141 12.00 -9.25 -8.49
N ASP A 142 13.01 -8.62 -7.90
CA ASP A 142 14.37 -8.60 -8.44
C ASP A 142 15.17 -9.86 -8.03
N ARG A 143 14.58 -10.73 -7.19
CA ARG A 143 15.24 -11.92 -6.62
C ARG A 143 14.62 -13.25 -7.05
N ILE A 144 13.45 -13.21 -7.70
CA ILE A 144 12.73 -14.41 -8.17
C ILE A 144 12.52 -14.30 -9.67
N LEU A 145 12.93 -15.34 -10.39
CA LEU A 145 12.58 -15.50 -11.80
C LEU A 145 11.10 -15.88 -11.93
N ILE A 146 10.30 -14.95 -12.48
CA ILE A 146 8.88 -15.15 -12.66
C ILE A 146 8.61 -15.97 -13.92
N LEU A 147 7.86 -17.07 -13.74
CA LEU A 147 7.58 -18.03 -14.82
C LEU A 147 6.34 -17.66 -15.64
N GLY A 148 5.43 -16.88 -15.07
CA GLY A 148 4.17 -16.49 -15.70
C GLY A 148 3.16 -15.95 -14.68
N THR A 149 1.97 -15.62 -15.15
CA THR A 149 0.91 -14.97 -14.35
C THR A 149 0.53 -15.76 -13.10
N GLY A 150 0.30 -17.07 -13.23
CA GLY A 150 -0.07 -17.93 -12.10
C GLY A 150 1.02 -18.02 -11.04
N HIS A 151 2.29 -18.10 -11.47
CA HIS A 151 3.43 -18.10 -10.55
C HIS A 151 3.53 -16.75 -9.82
N LEU A 152 3.45 -15.62 -10.54
CA LEU A 152 3.51 -14.29 -9.95
C LEU A 152 2.38 -14.06 -8.93
N ARG A 153 1.15 -14.52 -9.23
CA ARG A 153 0.03 -14.44 -8.29
C ARG A 153 0.32 -15.17 -6.97
N ARG A 154 0.85 -16.39 -7.02
CA ARG A 154 1.18 -17.16 -5.80
C ARG A 154 2.28 -16.50 -4.99
N VAL A 155 3.35 -16.07 -5.66
CA VAL A 155 4.48 -15.36 -5.05
C VAL A 155 4.03 -14.06 -4.36
N LEU A 156 3.20 -13.25 -5.03
CA LEU A 156 2.67 -12.02 -4.45
C LEU A 156 1.69 -12.28 -3.30
N ALA A 157 0.87 -13.32 -3.39
CA ALA A 157 -0.06 -13.67 -2.31
C ALA A 157 0.69 -14.09 -1.04
N GLU A 158 1.70 -14.96 -1.18
CA GLU A 158 2.56 -15.36 -0.07
C GLU A 158 3.34 -14.16 0.52
N TYR A 159 3.89 -13.29 -0.35
CA TYR A 159 4.56 -12.07 0.10
C TYR A 159 3.60 -11.10 0.80
N ALA A 160 2.36 -10.95 0.34
CA ALA A 160 1.39 -10.07 0.99
C ALA A 160 1.06 -10.52 2.41
N VAL A 161 0.96 -11.84 2.65
CA VAL A 161 0.82 -12.40 4.00
C VAL A 161 2.04 -12.06 4.85
N HIS A 162 3.26 -12.28 4.34
CA HIS A 162 4.49 -11.90 5.03
C HIS A 162 4.52 -10.39 5.36
N TYR A 163 4.23 -9.54 4.37
CA TYR A 163 4.28 -8.10 4.48
C TYR A 163 3.33 -7.54 5.54
N ASN A 164 2.10 -8.07 5.58
CA ASN A 164 1.04 -7.60 6.46
C ASN A 164 1.12 -8.22 7.88
N ALA A 165 1.58 -9.46 8.01
CA ALA A 165 1.53 -10.21 9.26
C ALA A 165 2.87 -10.39 9.98
N HIS A 166 4.01 -10.13 9.32
CA HIS A 166 5.34 -10.43 9.92
C HIS A 166 6.39 -9.36 9.65
N ARG A 167 6.40 -8.74 8.47
CA ARG A 167 7.43 -7.77 8.09
C ARG A 167 7.38 -6.55 9.03
N PRO A 168 8.51 -6.16 9.67
CA PRO A 168 8.53 -4.97 10.51
C PRO A 168 8.54 -3.68 9.66
N HIS A 169 7.83 -2.65 10.14
CA HIS A 169 7.77 -1.34 9.49
C HIS A 169 8.21 -0.23 10.43
N GLN A 170 9.24 0.52 10.03
CA GLN A 170 9.72 1.70 10.79
C GLN A 170 8.59 2.72 11.05
N ALA A 171 7.73 2.94 10.07
CA ALA A 171 6.59 3.86 10.18
C ALA A 171 5.53 3.39 11.20
N LEU A 172 5.59 2.13 11.65
CA LEU A 172 4.70 1.53 12.63
C LEU A 172 5.46 1.09 13.90
N ASN A 173 6.58 1.73 14.23
CA ASN A 173 7.41 1.37 15.39
C ASN A 173 7.84 -0.11 15.36
N GLN A 174 8.29 -0.58 14.20
CA GLN A 174 8.71 -1.97 13.92
C GLN A 174 7.59 -3.02 13.99
N ARG A 175 6.33 -2.60 14.07
CA ARG A 175 5.18 -3.50 13.96
C ARG A 175 4.84 -3.82 12.52
N HIS A 176 4.12 -4.92 12.32
CA HIS A 176 3.54 -5.26 11.03
C HIS A 176 2.12 -4.65 10.90
N PRO A 177 1.59 -4.46 9.69
CA PRO A 177 0.29 -3.83 9.44
C PRO A 177 -0.88 -4.44 10.22
N ASP A 178 -0.85 -5.76 10.40
CA ASP A 178 -1.90 -6.52 11.09
C ASP A 178 -1.68 -6.58 12.61
N SER A 179 -0.65 -5.90 13.15
CA SER A 179 -0.44 -5.83 14.58
C SER A 179 -1.51 -4.96 15.24
N ASP A 180 -2.03 -5.41 16.38
CA ASP A 180 -2.88 -4.58 17.23
C ASP A 180 -2.05 -3.44 17.84
N PRO A 181 -2.35 -2.16 17.54
CA PRO A 181 -1.58 -1.03 18.06
C PRO A 181 -1.75 -0.85 19.58
N THR A 182 -2.81 -1.40 20.17
CA THR A 182 -3.10 -1.27 21.60
C THR A 182 -2.31 -2.26 22.46
N LYS A 183 -1.88 -3.38 21.87
CA LYS A 183 -1.06 -4.37 22.58
C LYS A 183 0.37 -3.86 22.73
N PRO A 184 1.01 -3.97 23.90
CA PRO A 184 2.42 -3.65 24.04
C PRO A 184 3.25 -4.58 23.15
N THR A 185 4.34 -4.06 22.60
CA THR A 185 5.29 -4.91 21.87
C THR A 185 5.92 -5.82 22.91
N PRO A 186 5.79 -7.16 22.80
CA PRO A 186 6.39 -8.04 23.78
C PRO A 186 7.91 -7.83 23.77
N ILE A 187 8.48 -7.44 24.91
CA ILE A 187 9.93 -7.46 25.09
C ILE A 187 10.30 -8.94 25.21
N VAL A 188 10.93 -9.48 24.17
CA VAL A 188 11.38 -10.86 24.17
C VAL A 188 12.71 -10.91 24.90
N ASP A 189 12.70 -11.51 26.09
CA ASP A 189 13.94 -11.96 26.73
C ASP A 189 14.54 -13.11 25.89
N LEU A 190 15.64 -12.82 25.21
CA LEU A 190 16.31 -13.75 24.30
C LEU A 190 17.06 -14.86 25.05
N THR A 191 17.27 -14.70 26.36
CA THR A 191 17.95 -15.69 27.20
C THR A 191 17.03 -16.85 27.59
N ASP A 192 15.72 -16.60 27.70
CA ASP A 192 14.73 -17.58 28.17
C ASP A 192 13.79 -18.12 27.07
N ARG A 193 13.88 -17.62 25.83
CA ARG A 193 12.98 -18.04 24.75
C ARG A 193 13.69 -18.66 23.56
N ARG A 194 13.25 -19.86 23.19
CA ARG A 194 13.65 -20.51 21.94
C ARG A 194 13.03 -19.77 20.76
N ILE A 195 13.84 -19.35 19.80
CA ILE A 195 13.36 -18.70 18.58
C ILE A 195 13.12 -19.77 17.51
N LYS A 196 11.96 -19.72 16.86
CA LYS A 196 11.62 -20.56 15.72
C LYS A 196 11.75 -19.76 14.43
N ARG A 197 12.49 -20.31 13.47
CA ARG A 197 12.64 -19.76 12.13
C ARG A 197 11.63 -20.42 11.18
N ARG A 198 10.90 -19.62 10.42
CA ARG A 198 9.98 -20.08 9.37
C ARG A 198 10.44 -19.53 8.00
N PRO A 199 10.87 -20.40 7.06
CA PRO A 199 11.17 -19.94 5.71
C PRO A 199 9.87 -19.62 4.95
N VAL A 200 9.92 -18.57 4.13
CA VAL A 200 8.84 -18.07 3.28
C VAL A 200 9.40 -17.85 1.88
N LEU A 201 8.58 -18.03 0.84
CA LEU A 201 8.95 -17.90 -0.57
C LEU A 201 10.15 -18.79 -0.93
N GLY A 202 10.06 -20.07 -0.56
CA GLY A 202 11.15 -21.03 -0.79
C GLY A 202 12.41 -20.74 0.02
N GLY A 203 12.32 -19.97 1.11
CA GLY A 203 13.45 -19.59 1.95
C GLY A 203 14.14 -18.29 1.55
N LEU A 204 13.64 -17.58 0.54
CA LEU A 204 14.09 -16.24 0.19
C LEU A 204 13.95 -15.27 1.38
N ILE A 205 12.87 -15.43 2.13
CA ILE A 205 12.58 -14.65 3.34
C ILE A 205 12.52 -15.61 4.52
N ASN A 206 13.01 -15.15 5.68
CA ASN A 206 12.94 -15.89 6.92
C ASN A 206 12.20 -15.05 7.94
N GLU A 207 11.14 -15.63 8.49
CA GLU A 207 10.42 -15.07 9.63
C GLU A 207 10.89 -15.72 10.91
N TYR A 208 10.80 -14.97 12.01
CA TYR A 208 11.24 -15.39 13.32
C TYR A 208 10.15 -15.10 14.33
N GLU A 209 9.79 -16.12 15.11
CA GLU A 209 8.79 -16.04 16.18
C GLU A 209 9.35 -16.69 17.46
N ALA A 210 8.88 -16.25 18.62
CA ALA A 210 9.14 -16.97 19.86
C ALA A 210 8.37 -18.30 19.82
N ALA A 211 9.05 -19.40 20.17
CA ALA A 211 8.47 -20.74 20.21
C ALA A 211 7.44 -20.91 21.35
#